data_AF-A0A369WXF8-F1
#
_entry.id   AF-A0A369WXF8-F1
#
_cell.length_a   1.000
_cell.length_b   1.000
_cell.length_c   1.000
_cell.angle_alpha   90.00
_cell.angle_beta   90.00
_cell.angle_gamma   90.00
#
_symmetry.space_group_name_H-M   'P 1'
#
loop_
_entity.id
_entity.type
_entity.pdbx_description
1 polymer ?
#
loop_
_entity_poly.entity_id
_entity_poly.type
_entity_poly.pdbx_seq_one_letter_code
_entity_poly.pdbx_strand_id
1 'polypeptide(L)'
;MIIEWSDELSIGIPEIDVEHKFLVALVNGLHSKILANDSQQSLAETFSHLIRYTEKHFHNEEAVMRAIGFPLLQRHQDQHLDLADHATELSRMYLSGAKSIDLELLEFLKDWIAHHILIEDSKIADYLDGRDLPENWGYTAAFSSESDSCFKICSFCGKTWRNLDEFVADGDKQLLDCMIDQKNHYFNLFLFNCCCGTTLAIPLFDFVKLNPDEFYLEENKGKPNKPGYCLSPEDPCLAKCACHYTSQLLDQLKLPKSD
;
A
#
# COMPACT_ATOMS: atom_id res chain seq x y z
N MET A 1 -9.40 -14.71 4.97
CA MET A 1 -8.05 -14.14 4.77
C MET A 1 -7.04 -15.24 5.02
N ILE A 2 -5.93 -15.25 4.28
CA ILE A 2 -4.87 -16.26 4.41
C ILE A 2 -3.64 -15.70 5.15
N ILE A 3 -3.43 -14.39 5.10
CA ILE A 3 -2.49 -13.65 5.95
C ILE A 3 -3.29 -12.66 6.79
N GLU A 4 -3.04 -12.60 8.08
CA GLU A 4 -3.55 -11.55 8.96
C GLU A 4 -2.40 -10.60 9.28
N TRP A 5 -2.61 -9.29 9.12
CA TRP A 5 -1.61 -8.30 9.53
C TRP A 5 -1.46 -8.31 11.05
N SER A 6 -0.23 -8.40 11.53
CA SER A 6 0.14 -8.27 12.94
C SER A 6 1.32 -7.30 13.08
N ASP A 7 1.56 -6.84 14.30
CA ASP A 7 2.71 -5.97 14.61
C ASP A 7 4.06 -6.68 14.38
N GLU A 8 4.07 -8.02 14.24
CA GLU A 8 5.26 -8.80 13.89
C GLU A 8 5.71 -8.56 12.43
N LEU A 9 4.79 -8.15 11.54
CA LEU A 9 5.09 -7.79 10.15
C LEU A 9 5.48 -6.31 9.97
N SER A 10 5.44 -5.53 11.06
CA SER A 10 5.90 -4.14 11.08
C SER A 10 7.40 -4.11 11.35
N ILE A 11 8.12 -3.32 10.57
CA ILE A 11 9.55 -3.04 10.76
C ILE A 11 9.78 -1.65 11.38
N GLY A 12 8.71 -0.97 11.81
CA GLY A 12 8.76 0.35 12.43
C GLY A 12 9.05 1.51 11.48
N ILE A 13 9.07 1.26 10.16
CA ILE A 13 9.23 2.28 9.13
C ILE A 13 7.86 2.49 8.46
N PRO A 14 7.15 3.59 8.74
CA PRO A 14 5.75 3.75 8.33
C PRO A 14 5.52 3.54 6.83
N GLU A 15 6.38 4.07 5.96
CA GLU A 15 6.26 3.87 4.51
C GLU A 15 6.35 2.40 4.11
N ILE A 16 7.30 1.67 4.66
CA ILE A 16 7.53 0.25 4.33
C ILE A 16 6.41 -0.62 4.92
N ASP A 17 5.98 -0.33 6.15
CA ASP A 17 4.84 -1.03 6.77
C ASP A 17 3.54 -0.87 5.96
N VAL A 18 3.35 0.29 5.32
CA VAL A 18 2.22 0.50 4.40
C VAL A 18 2.36 -0.38 3.15
N GLU A 19 3.55 -0.48 2.58
CA GLU A 19 3.79 -1.35 1.43
C GLU A 19 3.61 -2.84 1.78
N HIS A 20 4.10 -3.28 2.94
CA HIS A 20 3.87 -4.64 3.44
C HIS A 20 2.38 -4.95 3.61
N LYS A 21 1.63 -4.04 4.24
CA LYS A 21 0.17 -4.19 4.37
C LYS A 21 -0.49 -4.30 2.99
N PHE A 22 0.02 -3.61 1.96
CA PHE A 22 -0.55 -3.67 0.62
C PHE A 22 -0.24 -5.00 -0.08
N LEU A 23 0.97 -5.51 0.05
CA LEU A 23 1.35 -6.84 -0.41
C LEU A 23 0.46 -7.92 0.22
N VAL A 24 0.25 -7.83 1.54
CA VAL A 24 -0.67 -8.70 2.29
C VAL A 24 -2.11 -8.59 1.76
N ALA A 25 -2.58 -7.38 1.47
CA ALA A 25 -3.90 -7.15 0.90
C ALA A 25 -4.04 -7.78 -0.50
N LEU A 26 -3.03 -7.67 -1.37
CA LEU A 26 -3.02 -8.28 -2.70
C LEU A 26 -3.07 -9.81 -2.64
N VAL A 27 -2.30 -10.43 -1.74
CA VAL A 27 -2.35 -11.90 -1.52
C VAL A 27 -3.72 -12.33 -1.00
N ASN A 28 -4.28 -11.59 -0.04
CA ASN A 28 -5.62 -11.87 0.47
C ASN A 28 -6.72 -11.67 -0.58
N GLY A 29 -6.56 -10.68 -1.47
CA GLY A 29 -7.43 -10.46 -2.61
C GLY A 29 -7.39 -11.63 -3.59
N LEU A 30 -6.18 -12.12 -3.92
CA LEU A 30 -6.00 -13.30 -4.76
C LEU A 30 -6.66 -14.54 -4.13
N HIS A 31 -6.45 -14.77 -2.83
CA HIS A 31 -7.09 -15.85 -2.09
C HIS A 31 -8.62 -15.80 -2.19
N SER A 32 -9.20 -14.62 -1.99
CA SER A 32 -10.65 -14.43 -2.00
C SER A 32 -11.24 -14.73 -3.38
N LYS A 33 -10.55 -14.31 -4.46
CA LYS A 33 -10.94 -14.64 -5.84
C LYS A 33 -10.84 -16.14 -6.13
N ILE A 34 -9.80 -16.82 -5.65
CA ILE A 34 -9.67 -18.28 -5.81
C ILE A 34 -10.85 -19.00 -5.14
N LEU A 35 -11.20 -18.63 -3.89
CA LEU A 35 -12.33 -19.23 -3.19
C LEU A 35 -13.69 -18.93 -3.84
N ALA A 36 -13.81 -17.79 -4.53
CA ALA A 36 -15.00 -17.43 -5.29
C ALA A 36 -15.11 -18.15 -6.65
N ASN A 37 -14.12 -18.98 -7.02
CA ASN A 37 -13.99 -19.56 -8.36
C ASN A 37 -14.05 -18.51 -9.48
N ASP A 38 -13.38 -17.37 -9.27
CA ASP A 38 -13.23 -16.34 -10.30
C ASP A 38 -12.53 -16.89 -11.56
N SER A 39 -12.68 -16.17 -12.67
CA SER A 39 -12.01 -16.52 -13.92
C SER A 39 -10.48 -16.45 -13.78
N GLN A 40 -9.77 -17.31 -14.50
CA GLN A 40 -8.30 -17.27 -14.55
C GLN A 40 -7.76 -15.93 -15.03
N GLN A 41 -8.51 -15.20 -15.86
CA GLN A 41 -8.18 -13.83 -16.25
C GLN A 41 -8.22 -12.86 -15.06
N SER A 42 -9.30 -12.89 -14.25
CA SER A 42 -9.42 -12.06 -13.04
C SER A 42 -8.30 -12.35 -12.04
N LEU A 43 -7.92 -13.63 -11.90
CA LEU A 43 -6.80 -14.06 -11.07
C LEU A 43 -5.46 -13.57 -11.61
N ALA A 44 -5.24 -13.68 -12.92
CA ALA A 44 -4.02 -13.24 -13.60
C ALA A 44 -3.80 -11.73 -13.47
N GLU A 45 -4.85 -10.92 -13.51
CA GLU A 45 -4.78 -9.48 -13.29
C GLU A 45 -4.29 -9.14 -11.87
N THR A 46 -4.87 -9.79 -10.85
CA THR A 46 -4.43 -9.60 -9.45
C THR A 46 -3.01 -10.12 -9.22
N PHE A 47 -2.66 -11.28 -9.78
CA PHE A 47 -1.32 -11.84 -9.68
C PHE A 47 -0.28 -10.95 -10.36
N SER A 48 -0.57 -10.44 -11.56
CA SER A 48 0.31 -9.48 -12.25
C SER A 48 0.51 -8.19 -11.44
N HIS A 49 -0.56 -7.73 -10.77
CA HIS A 49 -0.46 -6.57 -9.88
C HIS A 49 0.46 -6.85 -8.68
N LEU A 50 0.34 -8.03 -8.06
CA LEU A 50 1.21 -8.45 -6.97
C LEU A 50 2.68 -8.46 -7.37
N ILE A 51 3.02 -9.06 -8.51
CA ILE A 51 4.42 -9.13 -8.98
C ILE A 51 4.98 -7.73 -9.23
N ARG A 52 4.26 -6.90 -9.99
CA ARG A 52 4.69 -5.52 -10.26
C ARG A 52 4.86 -4.70 -8.99
N TYR A 53 3.98 -4.87 -8.01
CA TYR A 53 4.07 -4.14 -6.75
C TYR A 53 5.24 -4.63 -5.89
N THR A 54 5.52 -5.94 -5.91
CA THR A 54 6.65 -6.54 -5.19
C THR A 54 7.98 -5.98 -5.68
N GLU A 55 8.20 -5.94 -6.99
CA GLU A 55 9.42 -5.33 -7.57
C GLU A 55 9.58 -3.88 -7.11
N LYS A 56 8.48 -3.13 -7.12
CA LYS A 56 8.49 -1.75 -6.71
C LYS A 56 8.74 -1.56 -5.21
N HIS A 57 8.21 -2.44 -4.38
CA HIS A 57 8.44 -2.45 -2.94
C HIS A 57 9.93 -2.64 -2.65
N PHE A 58 10.58 -3.62 -3.29
CA PHE A 58 12.03 -3.84 -3.19
C PHE A 58 12.84 -2.58 -3.50
N HIS A 59 12.51 -1.86 -4.58
CA HIS A 59 13.21 -0.62 -4.93
C HIS A 59 13.08 0.45 -3.83
N ASN A 60 11.91 0.57 -3.21
CA ASN A 60 11.67 1.55 -2.16
C ASN A 60 12.42 1.16 -0.88
N GLU A 61 12.37 -0.10 -0.49
CA GLU A 61 13.10 -0.66 0.65
C GLU A 61 14.62 -0.51 0.51
N GLU A 62 15.17 -0.81 -0.67
CA GLU A 62 16.59 -0.62 -0.98
C GLU A 62 17.00 0.86 -0.92
N ALA A 63 16.11 1.77 -1.30
CA ALA A 63 16.35 3.21 -1.15
C ALA A 63 16.43 3.60 0.34
N VAL A 64 15.56 3.02 1.19
CA VAL A 64 15.64 3.19 2.65
C VAL A 64 16.97 2.67 3.18
N MET A 65 17.32 1.43 2.87
CA MET A 65 18.57 0.81 3.30
C MET A 65 19.80 1.63 2.89
N ARG A 66 19.83 2.15 1.66
CA ARG A 66 20.92 2.99 1.17
C ARG A 66 21.06 4.28 1.98
N ALA A 67 19.94 4.91 2.30
CA ALA A 67 19.94 6.18 3.00
C ALA A 67 20.33 6.07 4.48
N ILE A 68 19.96 4.98 5.14
CA ILE A 68 20.36 4.70 6.53
C ILE A 68 21.76 4.06 6.63
N GLY A 69 22.42 3.82 5.49
CA GLY A 69 23.72 3.15 5.42
C GLY A 69 23.68 1.72 5.93
N PHE A 70 22.61 0.98 5.63
CA PHE A 70 22.39 -0.39 6.09
C PHE A 70 23.52 -1.31 5.59
N PRO A 71 24.27 -1.98 6.50
CA PRO A 71 25.50 -2.69 6.14
C PRO A 71 25.27 -3.94 5.29
N LEU A 72 24.04 -4.50 5.32
CA LEU A 72 23.68 -5.71 4.57
C LEU A 72 22.96 -5.42 3.25
N LEU A 73 22.90 -4.16 2.81
CA LEU A 73 22.19 -3.76 1.58
C LEU A 73 22.51 -4.66 0.39
N GLN A 74 23.78 -4.88 0.07
CA GLN A 74 24.14 -5.70 -1.10
C GLN A 74 23.56 -7.12 -1.02
N ARG A 75 23.63 -7.74 0.16
CA ARG A 75 23.08 -9.09 0.38
C ARG A 75 21.55 -9.09 0.22
N HIS A 76 20.89 -8.05 0.71
CA HIS A 76 19.43 -7.92 0.60
C HIS A 76 19.00 -7.70 -0.86
N GLN A 77 19.76 -6.91 -1.63
CA GLN A 77 19.54 -6.74 -3.07
C GLN A 77 19.70 -8.06 -3.84
N ASP A 78 20.70 -8.87 -3.49
CA ASP A 78 20.90 -10.19 -4.12
C ASP A 78 19.69 -11.10 -3.83
N GLN A 79 19.12 -11.03 -2.62
CA GLN A 79 17.88 -11.72 -2.29
C GLN A 79 16.70 -11.20 -3.12
N HIS A 80 16.51 -9.88 -3.23
CA HIS A 80 15.45 -9.33 -4.09
C HIS A 80 15.56 -9.77 -5.54
N LEU A 81 16.76 -9.81 -6.09
CA LEU A 81 17.04 -10.30 -7.45
C LEU A 81 16.61 -11.77 -7.61
N ASP A 82 17.03 -12.65 -6.70
CA ASP A 82 16.65 -14.07 -6.73
C ASP A 82 15.13 -14.27 -6.66
N LEU A 83 14.44 -13.40 -5.92
CA LEU A 83 12.99 -13.47 -5.76
C LEU A 83 12.25 -12.89 -6.97
N ALA A 84 12.75 -11.81 -7.56
CA ALA A 84 12.22 -11.24 -8.80
C ALA A 84 12.38 -12.21 -9.99
N ASP A 85 13.49 -12.94 -10.05
CA ASP A 85 13.71 -13.97 -11.07
C ASP A 85 12.73 -15.13 -10.91
N HIS A 86 12.51 -15.61 -9.68
CA HIS A 86 11.47 -16.61 -9.42
C HIS A 86 10.06 -16.11 -9.75
N ALA A 87 9.73 -14.87 -9.37
CA ALA A 87 8.45 -14.24 -9.69
C ALA A 87 8.22 -14.10 -11.20
N THR A 88 9.28 -13.82 -11.96
CA THR A 88 9.24 -13.76 -13.43
C THR A 88 8.94 -15.13 -14.04
N GLU A 89 9.59 -16.19 -13.56
CA GLU A 89 9.33 -17.55 -14.06
C GLU A 89 7.90 -18.01 -13.72
N LEU A 90 7.42 -17.73 -12.50
CA LEU A 90 6.03 -17.98 -12.13
C LEU A 90 5.08 -17.18 -13.02
N SER A 91 5.31 -15.89 -13.20
CA SER A 91 4.53 -15.05 -14.12
C SER A 91 4.44 -15.66 -15.51
N ARG A 92 5.57 -16.14 -16.06
CA ARG A 92 5.59 -16.80 -17.36
C ARG A 92 4.73 -18.07 -17.39
N MET A 93 4.81 -18.91 -16.37
CA MET A 93 4.04 -20.17 -16.29
C MET A 93 2.54 -19.92 -16.15
N TYR A 94 2.14 -19.00 -15.26
CA TYR A 94 0.74 -18.79 -14.92
C TYR A 94 0.03 -17.84 -15.89
N LEU A 95 0.70 -16.78 -16.36
CA LEU A 95 0.10 -15.79 -17.27
C LEU A 95 0.04 -16.27 -18.74
N SER A 96 0.87 -17.25 -19.12
CA SER A 96 0.74 -17.91 -20.43
C SER A 96 -0.40 -18.93 -20.48
N GLY A 97 -1.00 -19.26 -19.34
CA GLY A 97 -1.99 -20.34 -19.20
C GLY A 97 -1.38 -21.74 -19.19
N ALA A 98 -0.05 -21.87 -19.08
CA ALA A 98 0.61 -23.18 -18.96
C ALA A 98 0.30 -23.85 -17.60
N LYS A 99 0.04 -23.06 -16.55
CA LYS A 99 -0.49 -23.51 -15.26
C LYS A 99 -1.64 -22.58 -14.82
N SER A 100 -2.66 -23.15 -14.19
CA SER A 100 -3.78 -22.37 -13.61
C SER A 100 -3.36 -21.78 -12.28
N ILE A 101 -3.73 -20.53 -12.02
CA ILE A 101 -3.59 -19.90 -10.70
C ILE A 101 -4.51 -20.63 -9.72
N ASP A 102 -3.92 -21.14 -8.65
CA ASP A 102 -4.54 -22.05 -7.69
C ASP A 102 -4.05 -21.80 -6.25
N LEU A 103 -4.55 -22.61 -5.31
CA LEU A 103 -4.16 -22.53 -3.90
C LEU A 103 -2.69 -22.91 -3.66
N GLU A 104 -2.06 -23.69 -4.55
CA GLU A 104 -0.64 -24.04 -4.43
C GLU A 104 0.23 -22.80 -4.66
N LEU A 105 -0.04 -22.03 -5.72
CA LEU A 105 0.64 -20.75 -5.94
C LEU A 105 0.40 -19.79 -4.78
N LEU A 106 -0.83 -19.73 -4.28
CA LEU A 106 -1.18 -18.84 -3.19
C LEU A 106 -0.41 -19.16 -1.90
N GLU A 107 -0.30 -20.44 -1.54
CA GLU A 107 0.44 -20.87 -0.35
C GLU A 107 1.93 -20.52 -0.49
N PHE A 108 2.50 -20.74 -1.68
CA PHE A 108 3.86 -20.31 -1.98
C PHE A 108 4.03 -18.79 -1.79
N LEU A 109 3.16 -17.96 -2.38
CA LEU A 109 3.23 -16.50 -2.26
C LEU A 109 3.07 -16.04 -0.81
N LYS A 110 2.20 -16.69 -0.05
CA LYS A 110 1.96 -16.42 1.37
C LYS A 110 3.22 -16.63 2.18
N ASP A 111 3.81 -17.82 2.09
CA ASP A 111 5.01 -18.19 2.84
C ASP A 111 6.19 -17.32 2.41
N TRP A 112 6.28 -17.04 1.12
CA TRP A 112 7.34 -16.23 0.54
C TRP A 112 7.34 -14.79 1.08
N ILE A 113 6.21 -14.07 0.99
CA ILE A 113 6.10 -12.68 1.47
C ILE A 113 6.28 -12.63 2.99
N ALA A 114 5.58 -13.50 3.73
CA ALA A 114 5.64 -13.48 5.19
C ALA A 114 7.05 -13.80 5.70
N HIS A 115 7.74 -14.78 5.09
CA HIS A 115 9.11 -15.12 5.48
C HIS A 115 10.09 -13.98 5.19
N HIS A 116 9.98 -13.33 4.03
CA HIS A 116 10.86 -12.22 3.68
C HIS A 116 10.74 -11.07 4.70
N ILE A 117 9.51 -10.63 4.98
CA ILE A 117 9.24 -9.56 5.95
C ILE A 117 9.75 -9.91 7.35
N LEU A 118 9.40 -11.11 7.83
CA LEU A 118 9.72 -11.52 9.20
C LEU A 118 11.22 -11.76 9.43
N ILE A 119 11.96 -12.16 8.40
CA ILE A 119 13.35 -12.63 8.56
C ILE A 119 14.37 -11.66 7.96
N GLU A 120 14.09 -11.11 6.78
CA GLU A 120 15.02 -10.23 6.09
C GLU A 120 14.75 -8.78 6.45
N ASP A 121 13.53 -8.29 6.28
CA ASP A 121 13.19 -6.87 6.46
C ASP A 121 13.23 -6.47 7.94
N SER A 122 12.94 -7.41 8.86
CA SER A 122 13.10 -7.20 10.30
C SER A 122 14.54 -6.84 10.71
N LYS A 123 15.55 -7.21 9.92
CA LYS A 123 16.95 -6.81 10.17
C LYS A 123 17.17 -5.32 10.00
N ILE A 124 16.31 -4.64 9.22
CA ILE A 124 16.32 -3.18 9.10
C ILE A 124 15.84 -2.57 10.41
N ALA A 125 14.76 -3.12 10.99
CA ALA A 125 14.25 -2.69 12.29
C ALA A 125 15.32 -2.86 13.38
N ASP A 126 15.99 -4.02 13.43
CA ASP A 126 17.09 -4.29 14.36
C ASP A 126 18.24 -3.29 14.20
N TYR A 127 18.55 -2.89 12.96
CA TYR A 127 19.60 -1.92 12.69
C TYR A 127 19.21 -0.49 13.11
N LEU A 128 17.92 -0.16 13.06
CA LEU A 128 17.37 1.12 13.51
C LEU A 128 17.14 1.19 15.02
N ASP A 129 17.18 0.08 15.76
CA ASP A 129 16.99 0.10 17.21
C ASP A 129 18.02 1.03 17.89
N GLY A 130 17.52 2.15 18.43
CA GLY A 130 18.32 3.21 19.04
C GLY A 130 19.01 4.19 18.08
N ARG A 131 18.73 4.13 16.76
CA ARG A 131 19.22 5.10 15.76
C ARG A 131 18.08 5.96 15.24
N ASP A 132 18.29 7.27 15.25
CA ASP A 132 17.38 8.19 14.56
C ASP A 132 17.52 8.00 13.04
N LEU A 133 16.39 8.05 12.34
CA LEU A 133 16.40 8.24 10.89
C LEU A 133 17.10 9.58 10.58
N PRO A 134 17.81 9.71 9.44
CA PRO A 134 18.54 10.94 9.13
C PRO A 134 17.66 12.20 9.28
N GLU A 135 18.17 13.30 9.86
CA GLU A 135 17.38 14.54 10.11
C GLU A 135 16.73 15.12 8.83
N ASN A 136 17.29 14.82 7.65
CA ASN A 136 16.79 15.22 6.33
C ASN A 136 16.10 14.07 5.58
N TRP A 137 15.87 12.93 6.24
CA TRP A 137 15.05 11.85 5.71
C TRP A 137 13.63 12.40 5.58
N GLY A 138 13.14 12.48 4.34
CA GLY A 138 11.86 13.10 3.96
C GLY A 138 10.62 12.36 4.47
N TYR A 139 10.68 11.80 5.67
CA TYR A 139 9.52 11.52 6.48
C TYR A 139 8.91 12.85 6.90
N THR A 140 8.05 13.42 6.06
CA THR A 140 6.90 14.12 6.62
C THR A 140 6.04 13.05 7.24
N ALA A 141 6.15 12.88 8.55
CA ALA A 141 5.09 12.26 9.30
C ALA A 141 3.78 12.89 8.81
N ALA A 142 2.75 12.07 8.57
CA ALA A 142 1.39 12.59 8.44
C ALA A 142 0.92 13.39 9.69
N PHE A 143 1.80 13.56 10.68
CA PHE A 143 1.61 14.19 11.97
C PHE A 143 2.74 15.15 12.41
N SER A 144 3.74 15.52 11.58
CA SER A 144 4.76 16.48 12.02
C SER A 144 4.23 17.90 11.83
N SER A 145 3.92 18.58 12.92
CA SER A 145 3.59 20.01 12.96
C SER A 145 4.76 20.94 12.65
N GLU A 146 5.91 20.42 12.18
CA GLU A 146 7.19 21.15 12.19
C GLU A 146 7.86 21.36 10.83
N SER A 147 7.15 21.15 9.72
CA SER A 147 7.68 21.52 8.40
C SER A 147 6.62 22.23 7.57
N ASP A 148 6.51 23.54 7.78
CA ASP A 148 5.68 24.47 6.97
C ASP A 148 6.15 24.59 5.49
N SER A 149 7.14 23.79 5.07
CA SER A 149 7.79 23.94 3.76
C SER A 149 7.52 22.81 2.76
N CYS A 150 7.05 21.65 3.23
CA CYS A 150 6.81 20.50 2.35
C CYS A 150 5.75 19.55 2.92
N PHE A 151 4.77 19.15 2.11
CA PHE A 151 3.72 18.19 2.45
C PHE A 151 4.16 16.75 2.19
N LYS A 152 4.71 16.49 0.99
CA LYS A 152 5.21 15.16 0.63
C LYS A 152 6.45 15.29 -0.23
N ILE A 153 7.40 14.38 -0.07
CA ILE A 153 8.56 14.24 -0.94
C ILE A 153 8.59 12.80 -1.45
N CYS A 154 8.88 12.62 -2.74
CA CYS A 154 9.20 11.31 -3.26
C CYS A 154 10.61 10.92 -2.80
N SER A 155 10.71 9.84 -2.01
CA SER A 155 11.96 9.31 -1.48
C SER A 155 12.98 8.92 -2.56
N PHE A 156 12.53 8.67 -3.80
CA PHE A 156 13.39 8.26 -4.90
C PHE A 156 13.85 9.42 -5.79
N CYS A 157 12.92 10.11 -6.45
CA CYS A 157 13.28 11.19 -7.39
C CYS A 157 13.41 12.57 -6.74
N GLY A 158 13.07 12.69 -5.45
CA GLY A 158 13.11 13.95 -4.72
C GLY A 158 12.03 14.96 -5.13
N LYS A 159 11.05 14.58 -5.97
CA LYS A 159 9.91 15.47 -6.31
C LYS A 159 9.18 15.86 -5.03
N THR A 160 8.97 17.15 -4.84
CA THR A 160 8.37 17.72 -3.63
C THR A 160 7.01 18.31 -3.94
N TRP A 161 6.06 18.13 -3.04
CA TRP A 161 4.77 18.82 -3.03
C TRP A 161 4.66 19.61 -1.74
N ARG A 162 4.38 20.91 -1.83
CA ARG A 162 4.37 21.79 -0.64
C ARG A 162 3.11 21.65 0.19
N ASN A 163 2.00 21.32 -0.47
CA ASN A 163 0.69 21.12 0.14
C ASN A 163 -0.09 20.02 -0.60
N LEU A 164 -1.20 19.60 -0.02
CA LEU A 164 -2.04 18.55 -0.60
C LEU A 164 -2.72 19.00 -1.91
N ASP A 165 -3.03 20.29 -2.08
CA ASP A 165 -3.62 20.79 -3.33
C ASP A 165 -2.64 20.63 -4.51
N GLU A 166 -1.37 20.98 -4.32
CA GLU A 166 -0.30 20.74 -5.29
C GLU A 166 -0.15 19.25 -5.58
N PHE A 167 -0.16 18.42 -4.54
CA PHE A 167 -0.13 16.97 -4.70
C PHE A 167 -1.30 16.51 -5.56
N VAL A 168 -2.53 16.85 -5.20
CA VAL A 168 -3.76 16.45 -5.89
C VAL A 168 -3.83 17.03 -7.30
N ALA A 169 -3.29 18.22 -7.58
CA ALA A 169 -3.19 18.83 -8.91
C ALA A 169 -2.13 18.18 -9.83
N ASP A 170 -1.12 17.52 -9.29
CA ASP A 170 -0.05 16.92 -10.08
C ASP A 170 -0.57 15.81 -11.01
N GLY A 171 -0.56 16.05 -12.33
CA GLY A 171 -1.00 15.07 -13.32
C GLY A 171 -0.04 13.89 -13.53
N ASP A 172 1.20 14.00 -13.05
CA ASP A 172 2.19 12.94 -13.22
C ASP A 172 2.02 11.81 -12.18
N LYS A 173 1.24 12.05 -11.12
CA LYS A 173 0.92 11.01 -10.14
C LYS A 173 -0.28 10.20 -10.62
N GLN A 174 -0.31 8.92 -10.27
CA GLN A 174 -1.43 8.04 -10.58
C GLN A 174 -1.96 7.39 -9.32
N LEU A 175 -3.26 7.49 -9.04
CA LEU A 175 -3.88 6.74 -7.95
C LEU A 175 -3.81 5.24 -8.29
N LEU A 176 -3.19 4.46 -7.42
CA LEU A 176 -3.03 3.03 -7.56
C LEU A 176 -4.19 2.29 -6.88
N ASP A 177 -4.39 2.55 -5.59
CA ASP A 177 -5.40 1.88 -4.79
C ASP A 177 -5.68 2.65 -3.48
N CYS A 178 -6.66 2.19 -2.69
CA CYS A 178 -6.86 2.61 -1.31
C CYS A 178 -6.92 1.40 -0.38
N MET A 179 -6.05 1.41 0.61
CA MET A 179 -6.03 0.42 1.68
C MET A 179 -6.98 0.86 2.79
N ILE A 180 -7.89 -0.02 3.16
CA ILE A 180 -8.88 0.26 4.20
C ILE A 180 -8.41 -0.33 5.52
N ASP A 181 -8.29 0.51 6.55
CA ASP A 181 -8.05 0.06 7.92
C ASP A 181 -9.37 -0.41 8.53
N GLN A 182 -9.41 -1.64 9.02
CA GLN A 182 -10.65 -2.25 9.50
C GLN A 182 -11.11 -1.73 10.88
N LYS A 183 -10.22 -1.07 11.63
CA LYS A 183 -10.46 -0.63 13.01
C LYS A 183 -10.67 0.88 13.08
N ASN A 184 -10.00 1.64 12.23
CA ASN A 184 -10.07 3.09 12.20
C ASN A 184 -9.83 3.66 10.80
N HIS A 185 -10.90 4.10 10.15
CA HIS A 185 -10.87 4.56 8.77
C HIS A 185 -10.05 5.84 8.56
N TYR A 186 -9.72 6.59 9.62
CA TYR A 186 -8.74 7.69 9.52
C TYR A 186 -7.38 7.22 9.00
N PHE A 187 -7.04 5.95 9.24
CA PHE A 187 -5.82 5.32 8.76
C PHE A 187 -5.99 4.59 7.43
N ASN A 188 -7.11 4.80 6.71
CA ASN A 188 -7.17 4.41 5.31
C ASN A 188 -6.04 5.10 4.55
N LEU A 189 -5.37 4.41 3.65
CA LEU A 189 -4.20 4.94 2.92
C LEU A 189 -4.48 4.94 1.44
N PHE A 190 -4.37 6.11 0.83
CA PHE A 190 -4.41 6.26 -0.62
C PHE A 190 -3.00 6.07 -1.15
N LEU A 191 -2.85 5.10 -2.04
CA LEU A 191 -1.58 4.76 -2.66
C LEU A 191 -1.52 5.43 -4.03
N PHE A 192 -0.48 6.22 -4.26
CA PHE A 192 -0.20 6.84 -5.54
C PHE A 192 1.14 6.36 -6.08
N ASN A 193 1.27 6.31 -7.40
CA ASN A 193 2.57 6.27 -8.06
C ASN A 193 3.04 7.69 -8.32
N CYS A 194 4.28 7.99 -7.97
CA CYS A 194 4.99 9.15 -8.50
C CYS A 194 5.34 8.93 -9.99
N CYS A 195 5.74 10.00 -10.69
CA CYS A 195 6.23 9.94 -12.08
C CYS A 195 7.43 8.99 -12.28
N CYS A 196 8.25 8.82 -11.24
CA CYS A 196 9.39 7.91 -11.22
C CYS A 196 9.02 6.46 -10.87
N GLY A 197 7.74 6.20 -10.62
CA GLY A 197 7.24 4.88 -10.27
C GLY A 197 7.08 4.62 -8.78
N THR A 198 7.75 5.34 -7.86
CA THR A 198 7.71 5.16 -6.38
C THR A 198 6.32 5.25 -5.75
N THR A 199 6.03 4.45 -4.71
CA THR A 199 4.72 4.49 -4.02
C THR A 199 4.74 5.66 -3.05
N LEU A 200 3.70 6.48 -3.12
CA LEU A 200 3.42 7.52 -2.16
C LEU A 200 2.15 7.12 -1.43
N ALA A 201 2.26 6.87 -0.14
CA ALA A 201 1.11 6.68 0.72
C ALA A 201 0.68 8.02 1.32
N ILE A 202 -0.59 8.37 1.14
CA ILE A 202 -1.23 9.53 1.76
C ILE A 202 -2.41 9.03 2.59
N PRO A 203 -2.43 9.24 3.92
CA PRO A 203 -3.55 8.81 4.74
C PRO A 203 -4.80 9.65 4.46
N LEU A 204 -5.97 9.03 4.64
CA LEU A 204 -7.27 9.66 4.47
C LEU A 204 -7.39 10.94 5.30
N PHE A 205 -6.84 10.93 6.51
CA PHE A 205 -6.83 12.09 7.41
C PHE A 205 -6.28 13.37 6.76
N ASP A 206 -5.26 13.28 5.88
CA ASP A 206 -4.73 14.47 5.21
C ASP A 206 -5.73 15.08 4.23
N PHE A 207 -6.55 14.26 3.58
CA PHE A 207 -7.67 14.75 2.75
C PHE A 207 -8.80 15.33 3.59
N VAL A 208 -9.08 14.73 4.75
CA VAL A 208 -10.08 15.25 5.70
C VAL A 208 -9.71 16.66 6.19
N LYS A 209 -8.42 16.96 6.38
CA LYS A 209 -7.98 18.32 6.77
C LYS A 209 -8.41 19.41 5.78
N LEU A 210 -8.56 19.09 4.49
CA LEU A 210 -9.01 20.06 3.48
C LEU A 210 -10.51 20.36 3.61
N ASN A 211 -11.32 19.33 3.88
CA ASN A 211 -12.78 19.43 3.94
C ASN A 211 -13.32 18.69 5.17
N PRO A 212 -13.06 19.19 6.40
CA PRO A 212 -13.42 18.50 7.63
C PRO A 212 -14.94 18.35 7.79
N ASP A 213 -15.73 19.30 7.27
CA ASP A 213 -17.20 19.29 7.35
C ASP A 213 -17.87 18.20 6.49
N GLU A 214 -17.13 17.64 5.54
CA GLU A 214 -17.59 16.55 4.66
C GLU A 214 -17.25 15.17 5.21
N PHE A 215 -16.35 15.08 6.20
CA PHE A 215 -15.95 13.83 6.81
C PHE A 215 -16.77 13.50 8.07
N TYR A 216 -17.39 12.32 8.07
CA TYR A 216 -18.20 11.85 9.19
C TYR A 216 -17.58 10.58 9.78
N LEU A 217 -16.91 10.74 10.91
CA LEU A 217 -16.46 9.60 11.72
C LEU A 217 -17.69 8.84 12.26
N GLU A 218 -17.67 7.52 12.20
CA GLU A 218 -18.85 6.73 12.55
C GLU A 218 -19.27 6.90 14.02
N GLU A 219 -20.46 7.49 14.27
CA GLU A 219 -21.13 7.45 15.59
C GLU A 219 -22.28 6.42 15.66
N ASN A 220 -22.29 5.36 14.85
CA ASN A 220 -23.45 4.46 14.76
C ASN A 220 -23.11 2.97 14.87
N LYS A 221 -22.43 2.57 15.96
CA LYS A 221 -22.39 1.16 16.38
C LYS A 221 -23.78 0.69 16.84
N GLY A 222 -24.26 -0.44 16.31
CA GLY A 222 -25.43 -1.17 16.87
C GLY A 222 -26.82 -0.87 16.29
N LYS A 223 -26.94 -0.43 15.02
CA LYS A 223 -28.25 -0.23 14.35
C LYS A 223 -28.59 -1.35 13.35
N PRO A 224 -29.89 -1.68 13.17
CA PRO A 224 -30.37 -2.89 12.48
C PRO A 224 -30.07 -2.98 10.97
N ASN A 225 -29.64 -1.91 10.31
CA ASN A 225 -29.34 -1.90 8.86
C ASN A 225 -27.83 -1.86 8.54
N LYS A 226 -26.95 -2.44 9.39
CA LYS A 226 -25.51 -2.54 9.11
C LYS A 226 -24.89 -3.83 9.66
N PRO A 227 -24.21 -4.66 8.83
CA PRO A 227 -23.25 -5.64 9.31
C PRO A 227 -21.92 -4.95 9.68
N GLY A 228 -21.08 -5.61 10.49
CA GLY A 228 -19.87 -5.04 11.12
C GLY A 228 -18.73 -4.58 10.20
N TYR A 229 -18.94 -4.52 8.88
CA TYR A 229 -18.06 -3.90 7.89
C TYR A 229 -18.90 -3.56 6.64
N CYS A 230 -18.79 -2.35 6.06
CA CYS A 230 -19.62 -1.99 4.90
C CYS A 230 -18.79 -1.80 3.61
N LEU A 231 -19.00 -2.71 2.67
CA LEU A 231 -18.56 -2.75 1.26
C LEU A 231 -19.79 -2.87 0.34
N SER A 232 -20.75 -1.93 0.43
CA SER A 232 -22.07 -2.10 -0.24
C SER A 232 -21.94 -2.18 -1.78
N PRO A 233 -22.47 -3.24 -2.42
CA PRO A 233 -22.61 -3.33 -3.88
C PRO A 233 -23.85 -2.62 -4.43
N GLU A 234 -24.70 -2.05 -3.57
CA GLU A 234 -25.95 -1.38 -3.98
C GLU A 234 -25.79 0.14 -4.03
N ASP A 235 -26.05 0.69 -5.21
CA ASP A 235 -26.10 2.10 -5.54
C ASP A 235 -27.49 2.70 -5.24
N PRO A 236 -27.63 3.87 -4.56
CA PRO A 236 -26.63 4.63 -3.80
C PRO A 236 -26.84 4.53 -2.28
N CYS A 237 -25.74 4.34 -1.54
CA CYS A 237 -25.71 4.46 -0.09
C CYS A 237 -25.87 5.93 0.33
N LEU A 238 -26.97 6.28 1.00
CA LEU A 238 -27.28 7.65 1.47
C LEU A 238 -26.63 8.00 2.83
N ALA A 239 -25.83 7.09 3.41
CA ALA A 239 -25.24 7.30 4.72
C ALA A 239 -23.98 8.17 4.65
N LYS A 240 -23.95 9.25 5.42
CA LYS A 240 -22.74 10.05 5.66
C LYS A 240 -21.84 9.31 6.64
N CYS A 241 -20.83 8.59 6.14
CA CYS A 241 -19.82 7.88 6.94
C CYS A 241 -18.45 7.88 6.27
N ALA A 242 -17.42 7.49 7.01
CA ALA A 242 -16.04 7.40 6.52
C ALA A 242 -15.89 6.50 5.27
N CYS A 243 -16.66 5.41 5.12
CA CYS A 243 -16.65 4.61 3.88
C CYS A 243 -17.13 5.42 2.68
N HIS A 244 -18.26 6.13 2.82
CA HIS A 244 -18.85 6.92 1.75
C HIS A 244 -17.89 8.04 1.31
N TYR A 245 -17.31 8.75 2.29
CA TYR A 245 -16.30 9.78 2.02
C TYR A 245 -15.07 9.21 1.29
N THR A 246 -14.54 8.07 1.74
CA THR A 246 -13.40 7.40 1.09
C THR A 246 -13.74 7.03 -0.36
N SER A 247 -14.95 6.52 -0.62
CA SER A 247 -15.41 6.17 -1.96
C SER A 247 -15.54 7.40 -2.87
N GLN A 248 -16.16 8.48 -2.39
CA GLN A 248 -16.29 9.72 -3.15
C GLN A 248 -14.92 10.31 -3.49
N LEU A 249 -13.99 10.29 -2.53
CA LEU A 249 -12.65 10.77 -2.73
C LEU A 249 -11.88 9.91 -3.75
N LEU A 250 -12.03 8.58 -3.71
CA LEU A 250 -11.49 7.69 -4.73
C LEU A 250 -11.99 8.06 -6.14
N ASP A 251 -13.29 8.31 -6.29
CA ASP A 251 -13.86 8.69 -7.59
C ASP A 251 -13.32 10.05 -8.06
N GLN A 252 -13.27 11.04 -7.17
CA GLN A 252 -12.70 12.36 -7.47
C GLN A 252 -11.23 12.29 -7.89
N LEU A 253 -10.43 11.45 -7.24
CA LEU A 253 -9.01 11.28 -7.54
C LEU A 253 -8.75 10.45 -8.81
N LYS A 254 -9.72 9.65 -9.27
CA LYS A 254 -9.65 8.90 -10.54
C LYS A 254 -10.06 9.73 -11.76
N LEU A 255 -10.86 10.77 -11.59
CA LEU A 255 -11.32 11.60 -12.70
C LEU A 255 -10.16 12.38 -13.33
N PRO A 256 -10.04 12.40 -14.67
CA PRO A 256 -9.08 13.26 -15.35
C PRO A 256 -9.42 14.71 -15.01
N LYS A 257 -8.43 15.47 -14.54
CA LYS A 257 -8.61 16.89 -14.26
C LYS A 257 -8.80 17.62 -15.60
N SER A 258 -9.93 18.29 -15.76
CA SER A 258 -10.18 19.19 -16.89
C SER A 258 -9.22 20.38 -16.81
N ASP A 259 -8.54 20.66 -17.91
CA ASP A 259 -7.65 21.82 -18.12
C ASP A 259 -8.30 23.17 -17.78
#